data_AF-A0A6A5V9W9-F1
#
_entry.id   AF-A0A6A5V9W9-F1
#
_cell.length_a   1.000
_cell.length_b   1.000
_cell.length_c   1.000
_cell.angle_alpha   90.00
_cell.angle_beta   90.00
_cell.angle_gamma   90.00
#
_symmetry.space_group_name_H-M   'P 1'
#
loop_
_entity.id
_entity.type
_entity.pdbx_description
1 polymer ?
#
loop_
_entity_poly.entity_id
_entity_poly.type
_entity_poly.pdbx_seq_one_letter_code
_entity_poly.pdbx_strand_id
1 'polypeptide(L)'
;MSWKDSAAYKAYSALGERPRGLEPWGVNNAGEVVIGLGELFCRCNIADEGEEVELCRKPRFSHTGNLRSHVKTAHKMQVAEVRKGTSSGSEGIEAEKFYKAIMKKHDALGADYDPNSEIEQTPGPVTPSKPPKKIHRPLVPRKKDRTVNKSQMRKTAGIGKWCPACKEVKRSEFKSTSCPGPKGSNCKAWEAFTSESESESESGTKI
;
A
#
# COMPACT_ATOMS: atom_id res chain seq x y z
N MET A 1 -4.82 -26.90 -8.25
CA MET A 1 -3.62 -26.70 -9.07
C MET A 1 -2.89 -25.47 -8.55
N SER A 2 -1.56 -25.52 -8.42
CA SER A 2 -0.78 -24.36 -7.98
C SER A 2 -0.53 -23.44 -9.17
N TRP A 3 -0.56 -22.12 -8.96
CA TRP A 3 -0.21 -21.13 -9.99
C TRP A 3 1.23 -21.32 -10.51
N LYS A 4 2.10 -21.91 -9.69
CA LYS A 4 3.48 -22.28 -10.04
C LYS A 4 3.55 -23.34 -11.16
N ASP A 5 2.51 -24.16 -11.30
CA ASP A 5 2.47 -25.21 -12.31
C ASP A 5 1.97 -24.70 -13.66
N SER A 6 1.41 -23.47 -13.69
CA SER A 6 0.87 -22.87 -14.91
C SER A 6 1.96 -22.65 -15.96
N ALA A 7 1.62 -22.91 -17.23
CA ALA A 7 2.54 -22.72 -18.35
C ALA A 7 3.03 -21.27 -18.44
N ALA A 8 2.16 -20.29 -18.16
CA ALA A 8 2.49 -18.87 -18.18
C ALA A 8 3.55 -18.52 -17.13
N TYR A 9 3.43 -19.01 -15.90
CA TYR A 9 4.45 -18.76 -14.89
C TYR A 9 5.76 -19.47 -15.22
N LYS A 10 5.72 -20.68 -15.77
CA LYS A 10 6.92 -21.41 -16.22
C LYS A 10 7.66 -20.65 -17.33
N ALA A 11 6.94 -20.11 -18.30
CA ALA A 11 7.52 -19.27 -19.36
C ALA A 11 8.12 -17.99 -18.78
N TYR A 12 7.38 -17.25 -17.95
CA TYR A 12 7.86 -16.05 -17.27
C TYR A 12 9.12 -16.34 -16.43
N SER A 13 9.12 -17.44 -15.68
CA SER A 13 10.25 -17.86 -14.86
C SER A 13 11.34 -18.60 -15.66
N ALA A 14 11.23 -18.75 -16.96
CA ALA A 14 12.34 -19.18 -17.83
C ALA A 14 13.06 -17.98 -18.45
N LEU A 15 12.46 -16.78 -18.44
CA LEU A 15 13.08 -15.58 -19.00
C LEU A 15 14.34 -15.21 -18.21
N GLY A 16 15.44 -14.99 -18.95
CA GLY A 16 16.69 -14.45 -18.40
C GLY A 16 16.62 -12.92 -18.21
N GLU A 17 15.85 -12.25 -19.07
CA GLU A 17 15.65 -10.82 -19.07
C GLU A 17 14.23 -10.45 -18.68
N ARG A 18 14.04 -9.18 -18.31
CA ARG A 18 12.73 -8.66 -17.90
C ARG A 18 11.74 -8.74 -19.07
N PRO A 19 10.51 -9.26 -18.85
CA PRO A 19 9.47 -9.23 -19.87
C PRO A 19 9.20 -7.81 -20.39
N ARG A 20 8.83 -7.73 -21.66
CA ARG A 20 8.47 -6.51 -22.40
C ARG A 20 7.07 -6.06 -22.01
N GLY A 21 6.83 -4.75 -22.05
CA GLY A 21 5.53 -4.16 -21.67
C GLY A 21 5.20 -4.32 -20.18
N LEU A 22 6.23 -4.47 -19.34
CA LEU A 22 6.06 -4.52 -17.90
C LEU A 22 5.82 -3.12 -17.34
N GLU A 23 4.75 -2.98 -16.57
CA GLU A 23 4.40 -1.73 -15.91
C GLU A 23 5.03 -1.64 -14.51
N PRO A 24 5.30 -0.42 -14.00
CA PRO A 24 5.73 -0.20 -12.63
C PRO A 24 4.83 -0.86 -11.60
N TRP A 25 5.36 -1.13 -10.41
CA TRP A 25 4.52 -1.61 -9.32
C TRP A 25 3.48 -0.56 -8.90
N GLY A 26 2.27 -1.04 -8.64
CA GLY A 26 1.30 -0.28 -7.87
C GLY A 26 1.75 -0.14 -6.41
N VAL A 27 1.39 1.00 -5.82
CA VAL A 27 1.48 1.25 -4.38
C VAL A 27 0.12 1.03 -3.73
N ASN A 28 0.11 0.50 -2.52
CA ASN A 28 -1.12 0.38 -1.73
C ASN A 28 -1.50 1.73 -1.10
N ASN A 29 -2.62 1.76 -0.38
CA ASN A 29 -3.10 2.97 0.32
C ASN A 29 -2.15 3.50 1.41
N ALA A 30 -1.17 2.69 1.84
CA ALA A 30 -0.14 3.09 2.78
C ALA A 30 1.15 3.58 2.08
N GLY A 31 1.14 3.67 0.74
CA GLY A 31 2.31 4.04 -0.05
C GLY A 31 3.36 2.93 -0.17
N GLU A 32 3.01 1.69 0.16
CA GLU A 32 3.94 0.57 0.10
C GLU A 32 3.83 -0.16 -1.25
N VAL A 33 4.99 -0.56 -1.79
CA VAL A 33 5.10 -1.32 -3.02
C VAL A 33 4.52 -2.72 -2.83
N VAL A 34 3.56 -3.11 -3.67
CA VAL A 34 2.96 -4.44 -3.65
C VAL A 34 3.67 -5.36 -4.65
N ILE A 35 4.56 -6.21 -4.13
CA ILE A 35 5.27 -7.20 -4.94
C ILE A 35 4.46 -8.50 -4.98
N GLY A 36 3.99 -8.86 -6.17
CA GLY A 36 3.16 -10.04 -6.43
C GLY A 36 3.85 -11.36 -6.11
N LEU A 37 3.04 -12.41 -5.95
CA LEU A 37 3.52 -13.76 -5.71
C LEU A 37 4.37 -14.24 -6.88
N GLY A 38 5.59 -14.71 -6.62
CA GLY A 38 6.46 -15.29 -7.64
C GLY A 38 7.20 -14.29 -8.52
N GLU A 39 7.08 -12.98 -8.26
CA GLU A 39 7.79 -11.94 -9.01
C GLU A 39 9.32 -12.14 -8.90
N LEU A 40 9.99 -12.03 -10.05
CA LEU A 40 11.44 -12.20 -10.18
C LEU A 40 12.15 -10.99 -10.80
N PHE A 41 11.43 -9.98 -11.28
CA PHE A 41 12.02 -8.80 -11.91
C PHE A 41 11.68 -7.53 -11.13
N CYS A 42 12.62 -6.57 -11.10
CA CYS A 42 12.37 -5.27 -10.49
C CYS A 42 11.53 -4.39 -11.42
N ARG A 43 10.46 -3.80 -10.87
CA ARG A 43 9.54 -2.88 -11.56
C ARG A 43 9.46 -1.53 -10.84
N CYS A 44 10.51 -1.16 -10.10
CA CYS A 44 10.63 0.20 -9.59
C CYS A 44 10.84 1.16 -10.77
N ASN A 45 10.02 2.20 -10.84
CA ASN A 45 10.33 3.37 -11.64
C ASN A 45 11.51 4.10 -10.97
N ILE A 46 12.56 4.35 -11.74
CA ILE A 46 13.77 5.07 -11.33
C ILE A 46 13.89 6.43 -12.04
N ALA A 47 12.98 6.74 -12.96
CA ALA A 47 12.89 8.05 -13.58
C ALA A 47 12.42 9.10 -12.57
N ASP A 48 12.84 10.35 -12.78
CA ASP A 48 12.44 11.46 -11.94
C ASP A 48 10.97 11.87 -12.22
N GLU A 49 10.40 12.66 -11.30
CA GLU A 49 9.00 13.09 -11.41
C GLU A 49 8.80 13.97 -12.66
N GLY A 50 7.95 13.51 -13.58
CA GLY A 50 7.67 14.18 -14.85
C GLY A 50 8.45 13.64 -16.05
N GLU A 51 9.35 12.69 -15.83
CA GLU A 51 10.06 11.98 -16.90
C GLU A 51 9.33 10.70 -17.35
N GLU A 52 9.73 10.19 -18.51
CA GLU A 52 9.26 8.90 -19.01
C GLU A 52 9.63 7.78 -18.04
N VAL A 53 8.73 6.81 -17.90
CA VAL A 53 8.92 5.70 -16.96
C VAL A 53 10.15 4.88 -17.31
N GLU A 54 11.18 4.97 -16.48
CA GLU A 54 12.36 4.11 -16.57
C GLU A 54 12.31 3.05 -15.48
N LEU A 55 12.20 1.77 -15.85
CA LEU A 55 12.22 0.69 -14.86
C LEU A 55 13.65 0.21 -14.53
N CYS A 56 13.90 -0.06 -13.26
CA CYS A 56 15.18 -0.60 -12.76
C CYS A 56 15.77 -1.71 -13.63
N ARG A 57 17.01 -1.51 -14.10
CA ARG A 57 17.71 -2.41 -15.04
C ARG A 57 18.34 -3.64 -14.39
N LYS A 58 18.04 -3.92 -13.11
CA LYS A 58 18.58 -5.12 -12.46
C LYS A 58 18.04 -6.37 -13.14
N PRO A 59 18.91 -7.37 -13.37
CA PRO A 59 18.50 -8.60 -14.01
C PRO A 59 17.58 -9.40 -13.08
N ARG A 60 17.11 -10.53 -13.62
CA ARG A 60 16.28 -11.50 -12.90
C ARG A 60 16.87 -11.88 -11.53
N PHE A 61 16.02 -11.89 -10.51
CA PHE A 61 16.32 -12.43 -9.19
C PHE A 61 16.01 -13.92 -9.11
N SER A 62 16.72 -14.66 -8.25
CA SER A 62 16.48 -16.09 -8.05
C SER A 62 15.13 -16.39 -7.38
N HIS A 63 14.65 -15.48 -6.53
CA HIS A 63 13.37 -15.60 -5.83
C HIS A 63 12.92 -14.23 -5.29
N THR A 64 11.62 -14.14 -4.97
CA THR A 64 10.97 -12.88 -4.55
C THR A 64 11.53 -12.30 -3.26
N GLY A 65 12.13 -13.10 -2.38
CA GLY A 65 12.80 -12.61 -1.16
C GLY A 65 13.97 -11.66 -1.47
N ASN A 66 14.84 -12.07 -2.39
CA ASN A 66 15.96 -11.24 -2.85
C ASN A 66 15.49 -9.97 -3.54
N LEU A 67 14.45 -10.08 -4.38
CA LEU A 67 13.83 -8.93 -5.02
C LEU A 67 13.31 -7.93 -3.98
N ARG A 68 12.58 -8.40 -2.96
CA ARG A 68 12.07 -7.56 -1.86
C ARG A 68 13.20 -6.86 -1.10
N SER A 69 14.30 -7.56 -0.85
CA SER A 69 15.49 -6.95 -0.24
C SER A 69 16.07 -5.86 -1.12
N HIS A 70 16.24 -6.13 -2.42
CA HIS A 70 16.77 -5.17 -3.39
C HIS A 70 15.93 -3.89 -3.43
N VAL A 71 14.59 -4.00 -3.46
CA VAL A 71 13.71 -2.83 -3.47
C VAL A 71 13.88 -1.97 -2.22
N LYS A 72 14.01 -2.60 -1.05
CA LYS A 72 14.24 -1.89 0.22
C LYS A 72 15.60 -1.20 0.27
N THR A 73 16.65 -1.84 -0.25
CA THR A 73 18.02 -1.32 -0.09
C THR A 73 18.45 -0.39 -1.22
N ALA A 74 18.16 -0.75 -2.47
CA ALA A 74 18.59 -0.01 -3.64
C ALA A 74 17.64 1.15 -3.97
N HIS A 75 16.34 0.93 -3.87
CA HIS A 75 15.33 1.94 -4.17
C HIS A 75 14.80 2.66 -2.93
N LYS A 76 15.19 2.22 -1.72
CA LYS A 76 14.78 2.80 -0.43
C LYS A 76 13.25 2.88 -0.26
N MET A 77 12.51 2.03 -0.96
CA MET A 77 11.05 1.99 -0.92
C MET A 77 10.54 1.06 0.18
N GLN A 78 9.39 1.39 0.75
CA GLN A 78 8.67 0.48 1.64
C GLN A 78 7.95 -0.59 0.83
N VAL A 79 8.05 -1.83 1.27
CA VAL A 79 7.45 -2.98 0.58
C VAL A 79 6.40 -3.60 1.49
N ALA A 80 5.19 -3.78 0.96
CA ALA A 80 4.06 -4.33 1.69
C ALA A 80 4.42 -5.69 2.31
N GLU A 81 4.02 -5.90 3.56
CA GLU A 81 4.30 -7.14 4.29
C GLU A 81 3.61 -8.34 3.61
N VAL A 82 4.33 -9.45 3.44
CA VAL A 82 3.74 -10.71 2.97
C VAL A 82 3.07 -11.38 4.15
N ARG A 83 1.79 -11.73 4.01
CA ARG A 83 1.14 -12.62 4.97
C ARG A 83 1.90 -13.94 5.05
N LYS A 84 2.37 -14.29 6.24
CA LYS A 84 3.02 -15.57 6.51
C LYS A 84 2.01 -16.72 6.34
N GLY A 85 2.38 -17.75 5.61
CA GLY A 85 1.55 -18.93 5.36
C GLY A 85 1.34 -19.23 3.86
N THR A 86 0.49 -20.21 3.58
CA THR A 86 0.13 -20.58 2.20
C THR A 86 -0.72 -19.49 1.56
N SER A 87 -0.39 -19.10 0.32
CA SER A 87 -1.23 -18.21 -0.47
C SER A 87 -2.63 -18.79 -0.63
N SER A 88 -3.65 -17.94 -0.49
CA SER A 88 -5.04 -18.31 -0.77
C SER A 88 -5.23 -18.70 -2.24
N GLY A 89 -6.27 -19.49 -2.52
CA GLY A 89 -6.62 -19.85 -3.90
C GLY A 89 -6.88 -18.64 -4.78
N SER A 90 -7.49 -17.57 -4.23
CA SER A 90 -7.72 -16.31 -4.94
C SER A 90 -6.43 -15.61 -5.34
N GLU A 91 -5.43 -15.54 -4.46
CA GLU A 91 -4.11 -14.95 -4.79
C GLU A 91 -3.40 -15.78 -5.87
N GLY A 92 -3.57 -17.11 -5.86
CA GLY A 92 -3.05 -17.97 -6.92
C GLY A 92 -3.70 -17.70 -8.28
N ILE A 93 -5.02 -17.53 -8.31
CA ILE A 93 -5.76 -17.21 -9.55
C ILE A 93 -5.33 -15.84 -10.08
N GLU A 94 -5.15 -14.86 -9.21
CA GLU A 94 -4.70 -13.51 -9.59
C GLU A 94 -3.27 -13.53 -10.13
N ALA A 95 -2.37 -14.27 -9.49
CA ALA A 95 -1.00 -14.48 -9.98
C ALA A 95 -1.01 -15.13 -11.37
N GLU A 96 -1.82 -16.18 -11.59
CA GLU A 96 -1.94 -16.83 -12.89
C GLU A 96 -2.45 -15.88 -13.98
N LYS A 97 -3.48 -15.07 -13.68
CA LYS A 97 -4.00 -14.06 -14.61
C LYS A 97 -2.93 -13.04 -14.99
N PHE A 98 -2.17 -12.56 -14.00
CA PHE A 98 -1.07 -11.64 -14.21
C PHE A 98 -0.01 -12.23 -15.16
N TYR A 99 0.44 -13.47 -14.92
CA TYR A 99 1.45 -14.09 -15.77
C TYR A 99 0.95 -14.35 -17.20
N LYS A 100 -0.31 -14.76 -17.36
CA LYS A 100 -0.91 -14.89 -18.70
C LYS A 100 -0.94 -13.56 -19.44
N ALA A 101 -1.32 -12.48 -18.76
CA ALA A 101 -1.39 -11.15 -19.35
C ALA A 101 0.00 -10.64 -19.77
N ILE A 102 1.01 -10.78 -18.90
CA ILE A 102 2.37 -10.34 -19.21
C ILE A 102 2.97 -11.15 -20.35
N MET A 103 2.86 -12.48 -20.33
CA MET A 103 3.44 -13.28 -21.41
C MET A 103 2.75 -12.97 -22.74
N LYS A 104 1.43 -12.78 -22.73
CA LYS A 104 0.71 -12.33 -23.93
C LYS A 104 1.20 -10.97 -24.43
N LYS A 105 1.42 -9.99 -23.54
CA LYS A 105 1.98 -8.68 -23.91
C LYS A 105 3.40 -8.82 -24.45
N HIS A 106 4.25 -9.58 -23.76
CA HIS A 106 5.64 -9.83 -24.15
C HIS A 106 5.73 -10.43 -25.56
N ASP A 107 4.89 -11.42 -25.85
CA ASP A 107 4.89 -12.09 -27.15
C ASP A 107 4.33 -11.19 -28.25
N ALA A 108 3.32 -10.38 -27.95
CA ALA A 108 2.72 -9.44 -28.89
C ALA A 108 3.64 -8.28 -29.28
N LEU A 109 4.49 -7.81 -28.36
CA LEU A 109 5.42 -6.71 -28.62
C LEU A 109 6.63 -7.13 -29.48
N GLY A 110 6.85 -8.42 -29.67
CA GLY A 110 7.89 -8.93 -30.57
C GLY A 110 9.31 -8.56 -30.14
N ALA A 111 10.31 -8.95 -30.96
CA ALA A 111 11.74 -8.73 -30.69
C ALA A 111 12.16 -7.25 -30.72
N ASP A 112 11.44 -6.45 -31.52
CA ASP A 112 11.79 -5.07 -31.86
C ASP A 112 11.19 -4.04 -30.89
N TYR A 113 10.66 -4.49 -29.75
CA TYR A 113 10.12 -3.61 -28.71
C TYR A 113 11.19 -2.71 -28.11
N ASP A 114 11.01 -1.40 -28.27
CA ASP A 114 11.74 -0.38 -27.52
C ASP A 114 10.98 -0.06 -26.22
N PRO A 115 11.56 -0.32 -25.03
CA PRO A 115 10.95 0.02 -23.75
C PRO A 115 10.68 1.52 -23.54
N ASN A 116 11.24 2.40 -24.37
CA ASN A 116 11.04 3.86 -24.32
C ASN A 116 10.10 4.39 -25.41
N SER A 117 9.56 3.53 -26.27
CA SER A 117 8.52 3.96 -27.23
C SER A 117 7.19 4.16 -26.49
N GLU A 118 6.47 5.25 -26.81
CA GLU A 118 5.20 5.67 -26.18
C GLU A 118 4.30 4.47 -25.84
N ILE A 119 4.28 4.10 -24.56
CA ILE A 119 3.33 3.11 -24.05
C ILE A 119 2.00 3.86 -23.90
N GLU A 120 1.08 3.68 -24.84
CA GLU A 120 -0.33 3.95 -24.58
C GLU A 120 -0.68 3.21 -23.29
N GLN A 121 -0.98 3.99 -22.24
CA GLN A 121 -1.39 3.47 -20.96
C GLN A 121 -2.66 2.65 -21.18
N THR A 122 -2.53 1.33 -21.35
CA THR A 122 -3.66 0.46 -21.07
C THR A 122 -3.96 0.69 -19.60
N PRO A 123 -5.17 1.15 -19.22
CA PRO A 123 -5.52 1.23 -17.82
C PRO A 123 -5.28 -0.17 -17.25
N GLY A 124 -4.28 -0.27 -16.38
CA GLY A 124 -4.05 -1.46 -15.59
C GLY A 124 -5.37 -1.88 -14.96
N PRO A 125 -5.55 -3.15 -14.56
CA PRO A 125 -6.79 -3.58 -13.95
C PRO A 125 -7.15 -2.57 -12.87
N VAL A 126 -8.21 -1.81 -13.13
CA VAL A 126 -8.90 -1.06 -12.10
C VAL A 126 -9.41 -2.15 -11.19
N THR A 127 -8.58 -2.56 -10.22
CA THR A 127 -9.12 -3.09 -8.98
C THR A 127 -10.19 -2.06 -8.63
N PRO A 128 -11.48 -2.45 -8.60
CA PRO A 128 -12.53 -1.51 -8.28
C PRO A 128 -12.06 -0.86 -7.00
N SER A 129 -11.79 0.45 -7.09
CA SER A 129 -11.47 1.26 -5.93
C SER A 129 -12.70 1.09 -5.09
N LYS A 130 -12.66 0.14 -4.14
CA LYS A 130 -13.68 0.04 -3.13
C LYS A 130 -13.71 1.45 -2.59
N PRO A 131 -14.88 2.12 -2.62
CA PRO A 131 -14.98 3.48 -2.09
C PRO A 131 -14.23 3.45 -0.76
N PRO A 132 -13.27 4.37 -0.55
CA PRO A 132 -12.37 4.31 0.60
C PRO A 132 -13.25 3.98 1.77
N LYS A 133 -13.05 2.79 2.37
CA LYS A 133 -13.86 2.39 3.53
C LYS A 133 -13.81 3.61 4.42
N LYS A 134 -14.94 4.31 4.61
CA LYS A 134 -15.01 5.46 5.51
C LYS A 134 -14.37 4.91 6.77
N ILE A 135 -13.17 5.38 7.10
CA ILE A 135 -12.45 4.87 8.26
C ILE A 135 -13.39 5.28 9.37
N HIS A 136 -14.18 4.33 9.87
CA HIS A 136 -15.09 4.55 10.98
C HIS A 136 -14.17 4.76 12.16
N ARG A 137 -13.73 6.01 12.32
CA ARG A 137 -13.01 6.44 13.48
C ARG A 137 -13.94 6.12 14.65
N PRO A 138 -13.46 5.44 15.69
CA PRO A 138 -14.28 5.23 16.87
C PRO A 138 -14.72 6.57 17.44
N LEU A 139 -15.90 6.58 18.05
CA LEU A 139 -16.33 7.71 18.87
C LEU A 139 -15.35 7.91 20.01
N VAL A 140 -15.16 9.17 20.40
CA VAL A 140 -14.33 9.53 21.54
C VAL A 140 -14.88 8.82 22.78
N PRO A 141 -14.15 7.88 23.40
CA PRO A 141 -14.64 7.19 24.58
C PRO A 141 -14.84 8.21 25.70
N ARG A 142 -16.00 8.18 26.36
CA ARG A 142 -16.38 9.04 27.48
C ARG A 142 -16.57 8.22 28.76
N LYS A 143 -16.42 8.86 29.91
CA LYS A 143 -16.79 8.35 31.23
C LYS A 143 -18.29 8.57 31.48
N LYS A 144 -18.82 8.00 32.57
CA LYS A 144 -20.23 8.17 32.98
C LYS A 144 -20.61 9.65 33.21
N ASP A 145 -19.66 10.46 33.63
CA ASP A 145 -19.80 11.92 33.82
C ASP A 145 -19.74 12.73 32.50
N ARG A 146 -19.80 12.05 31.34
CA ARG A 146 -19.66 12.61 29.98
C ARG A 146 -18.31 13.26 29.68
N THR A 147 -17.35 13.23 30.62
CA THR A 147 -15.98 13.68 30.35
C THR A 147 -15.24 12.67 29.48
N VAL A 148 -14.26 13.14 28.72
CA VAL A 148 -13.49 12.30 27.81
C VAL A 148 -12.63 11.28 28.58
N ASN A 149 -12.75 10.00 28.25
CA ASN A 149 -11.93 8.92 28.79
C ASN A 149 -10.58 8.84 28.06
N LYS A 150 -9.70 9.78 28.40
CA LYS A 150 -8.39 9.99 27.78
C LYS A 150 -7.44 8.79 27.91
N SER A 151 -7.62 7.92 28.91
CA SER A 151 -6.82 6.69 29.07
C SER A 151 -7.21 5.65 28.02
N GLN A 152 -8.52 5.43 27.86
CA GLN A 152 -9.05 4.55 26.82
C GLN A 152 -8.74 5.08 25.42
N MET A 153 -8.75 6.40 25.21
CA MET A 153 -8.31 7.00 23.94
C MET A 153 -6.88 6.59 23.55
N ARG A 154 -5.93 6.70 24.48
CA ARG A 154 -4.52 6.33 24.21
C ARG A 154 -4.36 4.85 23.90
N LYS A 155 -5.10 4.00 24.62
CA LYS A 155 -5.11 2.55 24.41
C LYS A 155 -5.66 2.19 23.04
N THR A 156 -6.81 2.75 22.66
CA THR A 156 -7.47 2.49 21.38
C THR A 156 -6.69 3.09 20.19
N ALA A 157 -5.97 4.19 20.38
CA ALA A 157 -5.09 4.77 19.35
C ALA A 157 -3.73 4.07 19.20
N GLY A 158 -3.40 3.06 20.02
CA GLY A 158 -2.12 2.35 19.95
C GLY A 158 -0.89 3.19 20.35
N ILE A 159 -1.09 4.31 21.03
CA ILE A 159 -0.01 5.26 21.38
C ILE A 159 0.59 4.87 22.73
N GLY A 160 1.68 4.08 22.68
CA GLY A 160 2.39 3.60 23.88
C GLY A 160 3.26 4.67 24.58
N LYS A 161 3.58 5.78 23.93
CA LYS A 161 4.39 6.89 24.47
C LYS A 161 3.69 8.23 24.26
N TRP A 162 3.85 9.16 25.20
CA TRP A 162 3.20 10.48 25.12
C TRP A 162 3.68 11.23 23.86
N CYS A 163 2.74 11.75 23.06
CA CYS A 163 3.09 12.59 21.91
C CYS A 163 3.67 13.95 22.38
N PRO A 164 4.37 14.70 21.51
CA PRO A 164 4.97 15.99 21.86
C PRO A 164 3.99 16.96 22.54
N ALA A 165 2.78 17.11 21.98
CA ALA A 165 1.73 17.95 22.57
C ALA A 165 1.33 17.50 23.99
N CYS A 166 1.17 16.19 24.24
CA CYS A 166 0.86 15.70 25.59
C CYS A 166 2.09 15.80 26.53
N LYS A 167 3.33 15.81 26.02
CA LYS A 167 4.55 16.02 26.83
C LYS A 167 4.69 17.47 27.29
N GLU A 168 4.32 18.45 26.46
CA GLU A 168 4.37 19.87 26.82
C GLU A 168 3.38 20.21 27.94
N VAL A 169 2.15 19.69 27.87
CA VAL A 169 1.16 19.83 28.94
C VAL A 169 1.59 19.16 30.25
N LYS A 170 2.42 18.13 30.20
CA LYS A 170 2.98 17.51 31.41
C LYS A 170 3.97 18.43 32.14
N ARG A 171 4.63 19.32 31.40
CA ARG A 171 5.70 20.20 31.89
C ARG A 171 5.18 21.53 32.43
N SER A 172 3.94 21.92 32.14
CA SER A 172 3.33 23.12 32.72
C SER A 172 2.90 22.87 34.18
N GLU A 173 2.88 23.94 35.00
CA GLU A 173 2.62 23.87 36.45
C GLU A 173 1.27 23.23 36.83
N PHE A 174 0.33 23.18 35.88
CA PHE A 174 -0.82 22.29 35.95
C PHE A 174 -0.41 20.89 35.48
N LYS A 175 0.10 20.07 36.40
CA LYS A 175 0.36 18.62 36.20
C LYS A 175 -0.92 17.89 35.81
N SER A 176 -1.34 18.01 34.56
CA SER A 176 -2.43 17.20 34.02
C SER A 176 -1.82 15.96 33.37
N THR A 177 -2.26 14.77 33.76
CA THR A 177 -1.95 13.49 33.08
C THR A 177 -2.67 13.34 31.72
N SER A 178 -3.02 14.47 31.13
CA SER A 178 -4.09 14.63 30.18
C SER A 178 -3.54 15.16 28.85
N CYS A 179 -4.08 14.65 27.74
CA CYS A 179 -3.76 15.20 26.42
C CYS A 179 -4.48 16.54 26.21
N PRO A 180 -3.81 17.52 25.56
CA PRO A 180 -4.32 18.88 25.36
C PRO A 180 -5.52 18.86 24.42
N GLY A 181 -6.70 19.11 24.97
CA GLY A 181 -7.85 19.68 24.24
C GLY A 181 -8.36 18.96 22.98
N PRO A 182 -9.46 19.47 22.38
CA PRO A 182 -10.10 18.87 21.21
C PRO A 182 -9.28 19.06 19.91
N LYS A 183 -9.77 18.43 18.82
CA LYS A 183 -9.24 18.40 17.44
C LYS A 183 -8.59 19.75 17.05
N GLY A 184 -7.30 19.74 16.70
CA GLY A 184 -6.53 20.94 16.30
C GLY A 184 -5.24 21.19 17.10
N SER A 185 -5.02 20.49 18.22
CA SER A 185 -3.85 20.69 19.10
C SER A 185 -2.61 19.85 18.75
N ASN A 186 -2.39 19.46 17.49
CA ASN A 186 -1.31 18.55 17.05
C ASN A 186 -1.20 17.25 17.88
N CYS A 187 -2.34 16.80 18.44
CA CYS A 187 -2.40 15.63 19.29
C CYS A 187 -2.76 14.38 18.49
N LYS A 188 -1.75 13.54 18.21
CA LYS A 188 -1.90 12.25 17.50
C LYS A 188 -2.95 11.31 18.10
N ALA A 189 -3.26 11.44 19.40
CA ALA A 189 -4.31 10.64 20.04
C ALA A 189 -5.73 11.04 19.60
N TRP A 190 -5.96 12.29 19.21
CA TRP A 190 -7.26 12.77 18.75
C TRP A 190 -7.53 12.50 17.28
N GLU A 191 -6.48 12.40 16.45
CA GLU A 191 -6.58 12.08 15.02
C GLU A 191 -7.24 10.71 14.78
N ALA A 192 -7.14 9.80 15.75
CA ALA A 192 -7.73 8.47 15.71
C ALA A 192 -9.25 8.43 15.98
N PHE A 193 -9.88 9.53 16.38
CA PHE A 193 -11.31 9.58 16.76
C PHE A 193 -12.07 10.66 15.98
N THR A 194 -13.40 10.54 15.98
CA THR A 194 -14.36 11.48 15.36
C THR A 194 -15.16 12.21 16.45
N SER A 195 -15.45 13.49 16.24
CA SER A 195 -16.35 14.27 17.10
C SER A 195 -17.81 14.01 16.70
N GLU A 196 -18.74 14.06 17.66
CA GLU A 196 -20.18 13.81 17.49
C GLU A 196 -20.89 14.67 16.40
N SER A 197 -20.20 15.65 15.82
CA SER A 197 -20.73 16.51 14.73
C SER A 197 -20.40 16.03 13.32
N GLU A 198 -19.65 14.94 13.13
CA GLU A 198 -19.29 14.41 11.79
C GLU A 198 -20.13 13.19 11.37
N SER A 199 -21.15 12.83 12.14
CA SER A 199 -22.15 11.82 11.75
C SER A 199 -23.42 12.51 11.23
N GLU A 200 -23.79 12.18 9.99
CA GLU A 200 -24.94 12.66 9.17
C GLU A 200 -24.61 13.92 8.36
N SER A 201 -24.64 13.96 7.02
CA SER A 201 -25.60 13.41 6.06
C SER A 201 -25.00 13.31 4.64
N GLU A 202 -25.33 12.26 3.88
CA GLU A 202 -25.35 12.33 2.40
C GLU A 202 -26.75 11.91 1.96
N SER A 203 -27.62 12.92 1.93
CA SER A 203 -28.91 12.90 1.25
C SER A 203 -28.69 12.67 -0.24
N GLY A 204 -29.47 11.76 -0.82
CA GLY A 204 -29.44 11.49 -2.25
C GLY A 204 -29.83 12.71 -3.08
N THR A 205 -29.33 12.75 -4.31
CA THR A 205 -30.01 13.40 -5.44
C THR A 205 -29.60 12.65 -6.71
N LYS A 206 -30.56 11.92 -7.28
CA LYS A 206 -30.55 11.54 -8.70
C LYS A 206 -30.79 12.81 -9.51
N ILE A 207 -30.01 13.01 -10.57
CA ILE A 207 -30.44 13.71 -11.78
C ILE A 207 -30.11 12.78 -12.94
#